data_AF-A0A927VJJ6-F1
#
_entry.id   AF-A0A927VJJ6-F1
#
_cell.length_a   1.000
_cell.length_b   1.000
_cell.length_c   1.000
_cell.angle_alpha   90.00
_cell.angle_beta   90.00
_cell.angle_gamma   90.00
#
_symmetry.space_group_name_H-M   'P 1'
#
loop_
_entity.id
_entity.type
_entity.pdbx_description
1 polymer ?
#
loop_
_entity_poly.entity_id
_entity_poly.type
_entity_poly.pdbx_seq_one_letter_code
_entity_poly.pdbx_strand_id
1 'polypeptide(L)'
;METMTKYDLEPITKTFYDALEEGTVLGRKCTSCGHIEFPPYLCCNSCGCLDTEWVDLTNMRGVIGQVLPTRGAFGDPDFKNAHGDYFSIEVKVPGADPVSTSLLHVDYDKYNEFDQYVRENEVVVKPLIIQDEDTKVLVWELEGESEFKKISEIKEPVKEETAAPAAAKAAAPATVDLANDKTAQIVIDAAADAYGVDASEISLATDIREDLSNESMKMIVMISTIEDETNVTIEIQEASNLMTIADFVNVVKERLGEETISADAAVASAAGSAGDSAAAGEEELDDIAKKVIQCAADGYGVDASEITLATDIREDLSNESMKMIVMISDIEDELDVTIEIQEASNLMTIADFVRVVRERL
;
A
#
# COMPACT_ATOMS: atom_id res chain seq x y z
N MET A 1 30.83 30.92 -7.75
CA MET A 1 29.87 30.58 -8.81
C MET A 1 29.84 29.08 -8.84
N GLU A 2 28.93 28.49 -8.08
CA GLU A 2 28.72 27.05 -8.12
C GLU A 2 28.23 26.69 -9.52
N THR A 3 28.89 25.71 -10.12
CA THR A 3 28.51 25.14 -11.41
C THR A 3 27.19 24.40 -11.21
N MET A 4 26.07 25.08 -11.45
CA MET A 4 24.78 24.42 -11.62
C MET A 4 24.91 23.44 -12.79
N THR A 5 24.83 22.16 -12.49
CA THR A 5 24.75 21.12 -13.51
C THR A 5 23.30 21.00 -13.96
N LYS A 6 23.08 20.52 -15.19
CA LYS A 6 21.76 20.30 -15.81
C LYS A 6 20.77 19.45 -14.98
N TYR A 7 21.24 18.85 -13.89
CA TYR A 7 20.54 17.84 -13.08
C TYR A 7 20.44 18.23 -11.60
N ASP A 8 20.53 19.52 -11.27
CA ASP A 8 20.25 19.99 -9.92
C ASP A 8 18.74 19.95 -9.68
N LEU A 9 18.25 18.77 -9.26
CA LEU A 9 16.83 18.50 -9.07
C LEU A 9 16.34 19.17 -7.78
N GLU A 10 15.42 20.11 -7.93
CA GLU A 10 14.75 20.76 -6.80
C GLU A 10 13.77 19.79 -6.11
N PRO A 11 13.62 19.83 -4.77
CA PRO A 11 12.64 19.03 -4.03
C PRO A 11 11.22 19.55 -4.24
N ILE A 12 10.66 19.38 -5.45
CA ILE A 12 9.38 19.97 -5.86
C ILE A 12 8.19 19.54 -5.01
N THR A 13 8.18 18.30 -4.53
CA THR A 13 7.10 17.78 -3.68
C THR A 13 7.08 18.51 -2.34
N LYS A 14 8.26 18.67 -1.71
CA LYS A 14 8.38 19.40 -0.45
C LYS A 14 7.93 20.85 -0.60
N THR A 15 8.40 21.54 -1.64
CA THR A 15 8.00 22.92 -1.93
C THR A 15 6.50 23.07 -2.11
N PHE A 16 5.85 22.11 -2.76
CA PHE A 16 4.40 22.11 -2.94
C PHE A 16 3.63 21.97 -1.62
N TYR A 17 3.99 20.99 -0.78
CA TYR A 17 3.32 20.81 0.51
C TYR A 17 3.64 21.92 1.52
N ASP A 18 4.87 22.46 1.54
CA ASP A 18 5.22 23.65 2.32
C ASP A 18 4.31 24.83 1.92
N ALA A 19 4.05 25.01 0.63
CA ALA A 19 3.17 26.07 0.14
C ALA A 19 1.71 25.86 0.55
N LEU A 20 1.23 24.61 0.56
CA LEU A 20 -0.11 24.28 1.07
C LEU A 20 -0.23 24.60 2.56
N GLU A 21 0.81 24.34 3.35
CA GLU A 21 0.89 24.75 4.76
C GLU A 21 0.77 26.26 4.94
N GLU A 22 1.37 27.04 4.04
CA GLU A 22 1.26 28.50 4.00
C GLU A 22 -0.10 28.98 3.43
N GLY A 23 -0.96 28.08 2.98
CA GLY A 23 -2.28 28.40 2.41
C GLY A 23 -2.23 28.84 0.96
N THR A 24 -1.17 28.48 0.24
CA THR A 24 -0.98 28.80 -1.18
C THR A 24 -0.91 27.54 -2.03
N VAL A 25 -1.37 27.62 -3.26
CA VAL A 25 -1.29 26.51 -4.22
C VAL A 25 -0.26 26.88 -5.28
N LEU A 26 0.75 26.04 -5.47
CA LEU A 26 1.78 26.26 -6.48
C LEU A 26 1.67 25.27 -7.64
N GLY A 27 2.07 25.72 -8.82
CA GLY A 27 2.38 24.85 -9.97
C GLY A 27 3.70 25.26 -10.61
N ARG A 28 4.17 24.49 -11.58
CA ARG A 28 5.41 24.80 -12.31
C ARG A 28 5.11 25.12 -13.76
N LYS A 29 5.38 26.35 -14.18
CA LYS A 29 5.19 26.79 -15.56
C LYS A 29 6.46 26.56 -16.37
N CYS A 30 6.34 25.89 -17.51
CA CYS A 30 7.43 25.72 -18.45
C CYS A 30 7.84 27.05 -19.09
N THR A 31 9.12 27.39 -19.00
CA THR A 31 9.67 28.62 -19.59
C THR A 31 9.72 28.58 -21.12
N SER A 32 9.71 27.38 -21.72
CA SER A 32 9.79 27.17 -23.16
C SER A 32 8.41 27.25 -23.85
N CYS A 33 7.43 26.46 -23.39
CA CYS A 33 6.11 26.39 -24.04
C CYS A 33 4.97 27.04 -23.24
N GLY A 34 5.21 27.44 -21.99
CA GLY A 34 4.21 28.07 -21.13
C GLY A 34 3.18 27.12 -20.50
N HIS A 35 3.27 25.81 -20.76
CA HIS A 35 2.44 24.78 -20.12
C HIS A 35 2.69 24.76 -18.61
N ILE A 36 1.63 24.51 -17.83
CA ILE A 36 1.66 24.47 -16.37
C ILE A 36 1.57 23.02 -15.92
N GLU A 37 2.61 22.56 -15.24
CA GLU A 37 2.61 21.28 -14.53
C GLU A 37 1.90 21.47 -13.19
N PHE A 38 0.72 20.86 -13.07
CA PHE A 38 -0.09 20.86 -11.86
C PHE A 38 -0.79 19.49 -11.73
N PRO A 39 -0.56 18.74 -10.62
CA PRO A 39 0.48 18.96 -9.61
C PRO A 39 1.90 19.05 -10.22
N PRO A 40 2.90 19.58 -9.50
CA PRO A 40 4.19 19.90 -10.10
C PRO A 40 4.98 18.65 -10.53
N TYR A 41 5.55 18.70 -11.73
CA TYR A 41 6.51 17.71 -12.27
C TYR A 41 7.91 18.32 -12.43
N LEU A 42 8.94 17.46 -12.50
CA LEU A 42 10.33 17.89 -12.69
C LEU A 42 10.60 18.41 -14.10
N CYS A 43 9.90 17.85 -15.09
CA CYS A 43 9.98 18.23 -16.48
C CYS A 43 8.61 18.59 -17.03
N CYS A 44 8.58 19.36 -18.11
CA CYS A 44 7.34 19.67 -18.79
C CYS A 44 6.83 18.45 -19.57
N ASN A 45 5.63 17.96 -19.26
CA ASN A 45 4.96 16.85 -19.96
C ASN A 45 4.61 17.20 -21.41
N SER A 46 4.43 18.49 -21.73
CA SER A 46 4.12 18.95 -23.08
C SER A 46 5.33 18.97 -24.03
N CYS A 47 6.52 19.38 -23.57
CA CYS A 47 7.69 19.58 -24.45
C CYS A 47 9.02 19.00 -23.95
N GLY A 48 9.05 18.42 -22.75
CA GLY A 48 10.25 17.82 -22.15
C GLY A 48 11.28 18.83 -21.60
N CYS A 49 10.97 20.13 -21.59
CA CYS A 49 11.84 21.15 -21.02
C CYS A 49 11.97 20.98 -19.50
N LEU A 50 13.19 21.06 -18.97
CA LEU A 50 13.50 21.00 -17.54
C LEU A 50 13.42 22.37 -16.86
N ASP A 51 13.52 23.45 -17.65
CA ASP A 51 13.50 24.82 -17.15
C ASP A 51 12.05 25.26 -16.91
N THR A 52 11.65 25.23 -15.64
CA THR A 52 10.31 25.62 -15.17
C THR A 52 10.43 26.63 -14.05
N GLU A 53 9.40 27.47 -13.89
CA GLU A 53 9.30 28.47 -12.82
C GLU A 53 8.06 28.22 -11.97
N TRP A 54 8.16 28.47 -10.66
CA TRP A 54 7.01 28.39 -9.76
C TRP A 54 6.01 29.49 -10.08
N VAL A 55 4.73 29.12 -10.13
CA VAL A 55 3.60 30.05 -10.33
C VAL A 55 2.55 29.84 -9.25
N ASP A 56 1.99 30.94 -8.76
CA ASP A 56 0.88 30.94 -7.81
C ASP A 56 -0.43 30.61 -8.54
N LEU A 57 -1.05 29.52 -8.12
CA LEU A 57 -2.31 28.99 -8.62
C LEU A 57 -3.41 29.04 -7.54
N THR A 58 -3.21 29.70 -6.40
CA THR A 58 -4.16 29.75 -5.28
C THR A 58 -5.56 30.22 -5.70
N ASN A 59 -5.61 31.14 -6.68
CA ASN A 59 -6.86 31.68 -7.21
C ASN A 59 -7.30 31.04 -8.55
N MET A 60 -6.70 29.91 -8.93
CA MET A 60 -7.09 29.19 -10.14
C MET A 60 -8.57 28.78 -10.11
N ARG A 61 -9.13 28.59 -11.30
CA ARG A 61 -10.44 27.97 -11.48
C ARG A 61 -10.31 26.81 -12.44
N GLY A 62 -10.92 25.71 -12.06
CA GLY A 62 -11.01 24.51 -12.87
C GLY A 62 -12.44 24.30 -13.34
N VAL A 63 -12.59 23.56 -14.44
CA VAL A 63 -13.89 23.08 -14.91
C VAL A 63 -13.92 21.57 -14.75
N ILE A 64 -15.00 21.04 -14.19
CA ILE A 64 -15.17 19.59 -14.04
C ILE A 64 -15.36 18.95 -15.43
N GLY A 65 -14.51 17.98 -15.76
CA GLY A 65 -14.61 17.16 -16.97
C GLY A 65 -15.45 15.90 -16.77
N GLN A 66 -15.26 15.21 -15.65
CA GLN A 66 -15.95 13.97 -15.29
C GLN A 66 -16.11 13.89 -13.77
N VAL A 67 -17.15 13.20 -13.30
CA VAL A 67 -17.41 12.89 -11.89
C VAL A 67 -17.59 11.39 -11.73
N LEU A 68 -17.06 10.83 -10.64
CA LEU A 68 -17.20 9.43 -10.25
C LEU A 68 -17.62 9.33 -8.77
N PRO A 69 -18.48 8.35 -8.42
CA PRO A 69 -18.89 8.11 -7.05
C PRO A 69 -17.77 7.38 -6.29
N THR A 70 -17.63 7.68 -4.99
CA THR A 70 -16.56 7.15 -4.13
C THR A 70 -17.10 6.21 -3.05
N ARG A 71 -18.40 6.23 -2.71
CA ARG A 71 -19.02 5.22 -1.84
C ARG A 71 -18.84 3.82 -2.46
N GLY A 72 -18.10 2.95 -1.78
CA GLY A 72 -17.82 1.59 -2.22
C GLY A 72 -16.34 1.39 -2.53
N ALA A 73 -16.02 0.81 -3.70
CA ALA A 73 -14.67 0.35 -4.04
C ALA A 73 -13.62 1.45 -4.30
N PHE A 74 -14.01 2.73 -4.38
CA PHE A 74 -13.14 3.82 -4.85
C PHE A 74 -12.89 4.93 -3.83
N GLY A 75 -13.44 4.81 -2.62
CA GLY A 75 -13.36 5.83 -1.58
C GLY A 75 -12.49 5.39 -0.42
N ASP A 76 -11.66 6.31 0.06
CA ASP A 76 -10.95 6.16 1.31
C ASP A 76 -11.96 6.35 2.47
N PRO A 77 -12.20 5.31 3.29
CA PRO A 77 -13.13 5.39 4.41
C PRO A 77 -12.74 6.43 5.45
N ASP A 78 -11.45 6.60 5.72
CA ASP A 78 -10.94 7.47 6.78
C ASP A 78 -11.01 8.92 6.36
N PHE A 79 -10.58 9.22 5.14
CA PHE A 79 -10.77 10.54 4.53
C PHE A 79 -12.25 10.92 4.51
N LYS A 80 -13.15 9.99 4.16
CA LYS A 80 -14.59 10.22 4.18
C LYS A 80 -15.13 10.44 5.59
N ASN A 81 -14.65 9.69 6.58
CA ASN A 81 -15.08 9.85 7.98
C ASN A 81 -14.64 11.23 8.52
N ALA A 82 -13.45 11.69 8.13
CA ALA A 82 -12.88 12.96 8.55
C ALA A 82 -13.44 14.19 7.81
N HIS A 83 -13.70 14.07 6.50
CA HIS A 83 -14.06 15.19 5.61
C HIS A 83 -15.45 15.09 4.97
N GLY A 84 -16.17 14.01 5.25
CA GLY A 84 -17.50 13.74 4.73
C GLY A 84 -17.48 13.11 3.35
N ASP A 85 -18.68 12.85 2.81
CA ASP A 85 -18.81 12.31 1.47
C ASP A 85 -18.25 13.27 0.40
N TYR A 86 -17.54 12.72 -0.57
CA TYR A 86 -16.86 13.45 -1.64
C TYR A 86 -17.03 12.74 -2.98
N PHE A 87 -16.84 13.44 -4.10
CA PHE A 87 -16.74 12.80 -5.42
C PHE A 87 -15.30 12.79 -5.92
N SER A 88 -14.92 11.80 -6.72
CA SER A 88 -13.71 11.88 -7.51
C SER A 88 -14.04 12.61 -8.81
N ILE A 89 -13.24 13.61 -9.17
CA ILE A 89 -13.48 14.46 -10.34
C ILE A 89 -12.21 14.60 -11.18
N GLU A 90 -12.39 14.69 -12.49
CA GLU A 90 -11.37 15.22 -13.39
C GLU A 90 -11.55 16.74 -13.46
N VAL A 91 -10.53 17.52 -13.09
CA VAL A 91 -10.53 18.98 -13.18
C VAL A 91 -9.64 19.44 -14.32
N LYS A 92 -10.20 20.29 -15.19
CA LYS A 92 -9.48 20.94 -16.28
C LYS A 92 -9.08 22.34 -15.86
N VAL A 93 -7.78 22.53 -15.67
CA VAL A 93 -7.18 23.82 -15.29
C VAL A 93 -6.63 24.50 -16.54
N PRO A 94 -6.86 25.82 -16.73
CA PRO A 94 -6.30 26.54 -17.87
C PRO A 94 -4.78 26.42 -17.95
N GLY A 95 -4.29 25.84 -19.05
CA GLY A 95 -2.85 25.73 -19.33
C GLY A 95 -2.16 24.51 -18.70
N ALA A 96 -2.88 23.66 -17.98
CA ALA A 96 -2.38 22.39 -17.43
C ALA A 96 -3.14 21.20 -18.04
N ASP A 97 -2.58 20.00 -17.88
CA ASP A 97 -3.29 18.77 -18.20
C ASP A 97 -4.43 18.50 -17.19
N PRO A 98 -5.48 17.74 -17.57
CA PRO A 98 -6.55 17.39 -16.64
C PRO A 98 -6.03 16.55 -15.46
N VAL A 99 -6.56 16.82 -14.27
CA VAL A 99 -6.12 16.18 -13.02
C VAL A 99 -7.29 15.48 -12.34
N SER A 100 -7.10 14.22 -11.96
CA SER A 100 -8.03 13.50 -11.09
C SER A 100 -7.81 13.89 -9.63
N THR A 101 -8.87 14.30 -8.94
CA THR A 101 -8.81 14.86 -7.58
C THR A 101 -10.16 14.76 -6.86
N SER A 102 -10.23 15.15 -5.59
CA SER A 102 -11.43 15.04 -4.75
C SER A 102 -12.23 16.34 -4.73
N LEU A 103 -13.55 16.22 -4.87
CA LEU A 103 -14.54 17.30 -4.73
C LEU A 103 -15.30 17.14 -3.42
N LEU A 104 -15.05 18.06 -2.48
CA LEU A 104 -15.72 18.15 -1.20
C LEU A 104 -16.90 19.13 -1.22
N HIS A 105 -17.63 19.14 -0.10
CA HIS A 105 -18.81 19.98 0.10
C HIS A 105 -19.93 19.67 -0.91
N VAL A 106 -20.17 18.39 -1.18
CA VAL A 106 -21.17 17.93 -2.17
C VAL A 106 -22.36 17.22 -1.52
N ASP A 107 -23.54 17.37 -2.12
CA ASP A 107 -24.70 16.56 -1.76
C ASP A 107 -24.62 15.20 -2.47
N TYR A 108 -23.97 14.25 -1.80
CA TYR A 108 -23.65 12.94 -2.39
C TYR A 108 -24.89 12.19 -2.89
N ASP A 109 -26.04 12.34 -2.22
CA ASP A 109 -27.27 11.64 -2.57
C ASP A 109 -27.86 12.12 -3.92
N LYS A 110 -27.41 13.29 -4.42
CA LYS A 110 -27.75 13.83 -5.73
C LYS A 110 -26.76 13.47 -6.84
N TYR A 111 -25.88 12.48 -6.64
CA TYR A 111 -24.84 12.11 -7.60
C TYR A 111 -25.34 12.00 -9.05
N ASN A 112 -26.44 11.28 -9.32
CA ASN A 112 -26.94 11.07 -10.69
C ASN A 112 -27.39 12.38 -11.36
N GLU A 113 -28.02 13.27 -10.60
CA GLU A 113 -28.44 14.60 -11.08
C GLU A 113 -27.20 15.48 -11.33
N PHE A 114 -26.21 15.40 -10.45
CA PHE A 114 -24.97 16.14 -10.57
C PHE A 114 -24.10 15.68 -11.76
N ASP A 115 -23.94 14.37 -11.96
CA ASP A 115 -23.23 13.80 -13.12
C ASP A 115 -23.90 14.21 -14.44
N GLN A 116 -25.24 14.17 -14.51
CA GLN A 116 -25.96 14.69 -15.66
C GLN A 116 -25.72 16.21 -15.84
N TYR A 117 -25.80 16.98 -14.76
CA TYR A 117 -25.60 18.43 -14.80
C TYR A 117 -24.20 18.80 -15.31
N VAL A 118 -23.15 18.09 -14.89
CA VAL A 118 -21.77 18.27 -15.37
C VAL A 118 -21.61 17.96 -16.85
N ARG A 119 -22.36 17.00 -17.39
CA ARG A 119 -22.33 16.68 -18.84
C ARG A 119 -23.01 17.75 -19.69
N GLU A 120 -23.97 18.46 -19.11
CA GLU A 120 -24.79 19.45 -19.81
C GLU A 120 -24.31 20.89 -19.60
N ASN A 121 -23.57 21.16 -18.52
CA ASN A 121 -23.20 22.50 -18.09
C ASN A 121 -21.72 22.57 -17.68
N GLU A 122 -21.10 23.74 -17.87
CA GLU A 122 -19.76 23.99 -17.35
C GLU A 122 -19.82 24.26 -15.85
N VAL A 123 -19.31 23.31 -15.06
CA VAL A 123 -19.26 23.42 -13.59
C VAL A 123 -17.88 23.89 -13.16
N VAL A 124 -17.83 25.08 -12.58
CA VAL A 124 -16.59 25.71 -12.12
C VAL A 124 -16.31 25.32 -10.67
N VAL A 125 -15.07 24.95 -10.41
CA VAL A 125 -14.54 24.59 -9.10
C VAL A 125 -13.32 25.44 -8.75
N LYS A 126 -13.05 25.57 -7.45
CA LYS A 126 -11.87 26.27 -6.93
C LYS A 126 -11.11 25.40 -5.93
N PRO A 127 -9.80 25.64 -5.76
CA PRO A 127 -9.01 25.05 -4.69
C PRO A 127 -9.63 25.23 -3.31
N LEU A 128 -9.56 24.18 -2.50
CA LEU A 128 -9.83 24.17 -1.08
C LEU A 128 -8.65 23.48 -0.41
N ILE A 129 -7.99 24.16 0.52
CA ILE A 129 -6.93 23.55 1.33
C ILE A 129 -7.57 23.12 2.63
N ILE A 130 -7.43 21.83 2.96
CA ILE A 130 -7.94 21.25 4.20
C ILE A 130 -6.78 20.66 5.00
N GLN A 131 -6.94 20.59 6.32
CA GLN A 131 -6.07 19.79 7.17
C GLN A 131 -6.52 18.34 7.08
N ASP A 132 -5.64 17.43 6.67
CA ASP A 132 -5.89 16.00 6.68
C ASP A 132 -4.78 15.32 7.50
N GLU A 133 -5.16 14.66 8.58
CA GLU A 133 -4.20 14.16 9.58
C GLU A 133 -3.18 15.24 10.01
N ASP A 134 -1.89 15.03 9.73
CA ASP A 134 -0.79 15.93 10.08
C ASP A 134 -0.39 16.90 8.95
N THR A 135 -1.00 16.81 7.76
CA THR A 135 -0.58 17.55 6.56
C THR A 135 -1.73 18.27 5.87
N LYS A 136 -1.51 19.48 5.34
CA LYS A 136 -2.49 20.12 4.47
C LYS A 136 -2.51 19.53 3.07
N VAL A 137 -3.70 19.18 2.62
CA VAL A 137 -3.94 18.64 1.27
C VAL A 137 -4.82 19.58 0.46
N LEU A 138 -4.63 19.52 -0.85
CA LEU A 138 -5.43 20.27 -1.81
C LEU A 138 -6.57 19.41 -2.34
N VAL A 139 -7.79 19.86 -2.08
CA VAL A 139 -9.01 19.34 -2.68
C VAL A 139 -9.75 20.45 -3.40
N TRP A 140 -10.94 20.16 -3.92
CA TRP A 140 -11.73 21.11 -4.68
C TRP A 140 -13.09 21.29 -4.05
N GLU A 141 -13.67 22.47 -4.24
CA GLU A 141 -15.07 22.74 -3.94
C GLU A 141 -15.74 23.50 -5.08
N LEU A 142 -17.06 23.38 -5.18
CA LEU A 142 -17.87 24.14 -6.12
C LEU A 142 -17.71 25.65 -5.88
N GLU A 143 -17.51 26.40 -6.97
CA GLU A 143 -17.49 27.86 -6.91
C GLU A 143 -18.90 28.41 -6.74
N GLY A 144 -19.11 29.19 -5.68
CA GLY A 144 -20.40 29.80 -5.36
C GLY A 144 -21.37 28.85 -4.67
N GLU A 145 -22.62 29.30 -4.57
CA GLU A 145 -23.73 28.49 -4.05
C GLU A 145 -24.29 27.62 -5.17
N SER A 146 -24.55 26.35 -4.86
CA SER A 146 -25.11 25.38 -5.80
C SER A 146 -26.04 24.45 -5.05
N GLU A 147 -27.09 23.96 -5.72
CA GLU A 147 -28.01 22.97 -5.13
C GLU A 147 -27.36 21.59 -4.90
N PHE A 148 -26.16 21.39 -5.46
CA PHE A 148 -25.31 20.23 -5.27
C PHE A 148 -24.24 20.48 -4.20
N LYS A 149 -24.14 21.70 -3.65
CA LYS A 149 -23.19 22.05 -2.61
C LYS A 149 -23.82 21.80 -1.24
N LYS A 150 -23.21 20.91 -0.47
CA LYS A 150 -23.61 20.58 0.90
C LYS A 150 -22.37 20.38 1.74
N ILE A 151 -22.13 21.31 2.65
CA ILE A 151 -21.04 21.19 3.61
C ILE A 151 -21.53 20.23 4.69
N SER A 152 -20.90 19.08 4.81
CA SER A 152 -21.15 18.15 5.90
C SER A 152 -20.82 18.84 7.22
N GLU A 153 -21.74 18.86 8.18
CA GLU A 153 -21.44 19.26 9.55
C GLU A 153 -20.69 18.11 10.22
N ILE A 154 -19.42 18.01 9.91
CA ILE A 154 -18.50 17.14 10.61
C ILE A 154 -18.21 17.88 11.90
N LYS A 155 -18.61 17.30 13.03
CA LYS A 155 -18.15 17.82 14.31
C LYS A 155 -16.63 17.83 14.23
N GLU A 156 -16.02 19.01 14.37
CA GLU A 156 -14.58 19.13 14.52
C GLU A 156 -14.12 18.01 15.45
N PRO A 157 -13.14 17.17 15.06
CA PRO A 157 -12.42 16.43 16.07
C PRO A 157 -11.90 17.50 17.02
N VAL A 158 -12.47 17.50 18.23
CA VAL A 158 -11.94 18.28 19.33
C VAL A 158 -10.46 17.98 19.34
N LYS A 159 -9.65 19.03 19.24
CA LYS A 159 -8.20 18.99 19.42
C LYS A 159 -7.94 18.23 20.72
N GLU A 160 -7.72 16.92 20.63
CA GLU A 160 -7.50 16.08 21.78
C GLU A 160 -6.02 16.19 22.12
N GLU A 161 -5.76 17.22 22.92
CA GLU A 161 -4.61 17.25 23.81
C GLU A 161 -4.66 15.96 24.64
N THR A 162 -3.77 15.04 24.31
CA THR A 162 -3.28 13.91 25.11
C THR A 162 -4.09 13.61 26.38
N ALA A 163 -5.04 12.68 26.30
CA ALA A 163 -5.65 12.08 27.48
C ALA A 163 -5.95 10.58 27.27
N ALA A 164 -5.11 9.77 27.91
CA ALA A 164 -5.24 8.38 28.39
C ALA A 164 -6.38 7.46 27.86
N PRO A 165 -6.06 6.19 27.55
CA PRO A 165 -7.00 5.25 26.94
C PRO A 165 -8.14 4.84 27.89
N ALA A 166 -9.36 4.77 27.35
CA ALA A 166 -10.52 4.20 28.01
C ALA A 166 -10.59 2.69 27.74
N ALA A 167 -10.40 1.92 28.80
CA ALA A 167 -10.43 0.45 28.82
C ALA A 167 -11.71 -0.16 28.22
N ALA A 168 -11.52 -1.11 27.28
CA ALA A 168 -12.47 -2.17 26.97
C ALA A 168 -11.80 -3.52 27.24
N LYS A 169 -12.44 -4.31 28.11
CA LYS A 169 -11.93 -5.55 28.70
C LYS A 169 -12.26 -6.75 27.80
N ALA A 170 -11.24 -7.45 27.32
CA ALA A 170 -11.30 -8.84 26.85
C ALA A 170 -9.99 -9.57 27.22
N ALA A 171 -10.03 -10.89 27.25
CA ALA A 171 -9.29 -11.75 28.18
C ALA A 171 -7.79 -11.97 27.84
N ALA A 172 -6.97 -12.08 28.90
CA ALA A 172 -5.56 -12.43 28.82
C ALA A 172 -5.32 -13.85 28.28
N PRO A 173 -4.29 -14.03 27.45
CA PRO A 173 -3.44 -15.22 27.47
C PRO A 173 -1.97 -14.89 27.80
N ALA A 174 -1.23 -15.96 28.06
CA ALA A 174 0.07 -16.08 28.73
C ALA A 174 1.15 -15.03 28.43
N THR A 175 1.77 -14.54 29.51
CA THR A 175 3.09 -13.89 29.49
C THR A 175 4.14 -14.85 28.94
N VAL A 176 4.63 -14.60 27.72
CA VAL A 176 5.89 -15.16 27.26
C VAL A 176 6.99 -14.31 27.88
N ASP A 177 7.91 -14.95 28.61
CA ASP A 177 9.00 -14.29 29.33
C ASP A 177 9.99 -13.66 28.33
N LEU A 178 9.74 -12.39 27.98
CA LEU A 178 10.54 -11.57 27.05
C LEU A 178 11.71 -10.86 27.74
N ALA A 179 12.08 -11.24 28.96
CA ALA A 179 13.06 -10.48 29.75
C ALA A 179 14.48 -10.39 29.15
N ASN A 180 14.80 -11.06 28.02
CA ASN A 180 16.16 -11.03 27.45
C ASN A 180 16.25 -10.99 25.91
N ASP A 181 15.16 -10.82 25.16
CA ASP A 181 15.24 -10.73 23.69
C ASP A 181 15.26 -9.27 23.24
N LYS A 182 16.46 -8.75 23.02
CA LYS A 182 16.70 -7.35 22.68
C LYS A 182 16.12 -6.98 21.30
N THR A 183 16.11 -7.93 20.37
CA THR A 183 15.59 -7.76 19.01
C THR A 183 14.05 -7.72 19.05
N ALA A 184 13.43 -8.58 19.85
CA ALA A 184 11.98 -8.53 20.06
C ALA A 184 11.52 -7.21 20.68
N GLN A 185 12.28 -6.69 21.66
CA GLN A 185 11.94 -5.42 22.30
C GLN A 185 12.03 -4.23 21.32
N ILE A 186 13.07 -4.18 20.47
CA ILE A 186 13.23 -3.11 19.47
C ILE A 186 12.04 -3.08 18.50
N VAL A 187 11.61 -4.24 18.01
CA VAL A 187 10.46 -4.31 17.08
C VAL A 187 9.15 -3.92 17.78
N ILE A 188 8.97 -4.33 19.05
CA ILE A 188 7.80 -3.94 19.85
C ILE A 188 7.78 -2.43 20.11
N ASP A 189 8.91 -1.82 20.45
CA ASP A 189 9.02 -0.39 20.71
C ASP A 189 8.80 0.42 19.42
N ALA A 190 9.35 -0.04 18.29
CA ALA A 190 9.10 0.57 16.98
C ALA A 190 7.62 0.50 16.56
N ALA A 191 6.94 -0.60 16.87
CA ALA A 191 5.50 -0.74 16.63
C ALA A 191 4.68 0.14 17.58
N ALA A 192 5.05 0.23 18.86
CA ALA A 192 4.42 1.10 19.83
C ALA A 192 4.47 2.58 19.39
N ASP A 193 5.65 3.03 18.97
CA ASP A 193 5.86 4.41 18.52
C ASP A 193 5.14 4.72 17.20
N ALA A 194 5.17 3.80 16.22
CA ALA A 194 4.52 4.01 14.93
C ALA A 194 2.99 4.00 15.01
N TYR A 195 2.41 3.20 15.90
CA TYR A 195 0.95 3.04 16.04
C TYR A 195 0.36 3.79 17.23
N GLY A 196 1.20 4.41 18.07
CA GLY A 196 0.76 5.19 19.23
C GLY A 196 0.11 4.36 20.34
N VAL A 197 0.49 3.08 20.45
CA VAL A 197 0.00 2.14 21.48
C VAL A 197 1.06 1.90 22.55
N ASP A 198 0.67 1.41 23.72
CA ASP A 198 1.63 1.10 24.78
C ASP A 198 2.38 -0.21 24.45
N ALA A 199 3.72 -0.20 24.53
CA ALA A 199 4.57 -1.36 24.26
C ALA A 199 4.20 -2.59 25.11
N SER A 200 3.58 -2.41 26.29
CA SER A 200 3.10 -3.50 27.14
C SER A 200 1.80 -4.16 26.66
N GLU A 201 1.12 -3.56 25.68
CA GLU A 201 -0.08 -4.11 25.04
C GLU A 201 0.23 -4.87 23.74
N ILE A 202 1.46 -4.74 23.22
CA ILE A 202 1.94 -5.46 22.04
C ILE A 202 2.63 -6.76 22.44
N SER A 203 2.27 -7.84 21.75
CA SER A 203 2.87 -9.16 21.90
C SER A 203 3.44 -9.65 20.57
N LEU A 204 4.25 -10.71 20.60
CA LEU A 204 4.75 -11.35 19.37
C LEU A 204 3.62 -11.88 18.46
N ALA A 205 2.48 -12.23 19.05
CA ALA A 205 1.31 -12.71 18.32
C ALA A 205 0.38 -11.59 17.84
N THR A 206 0.69 -10.33 18.16
CA THR A 206 -0.09 -9.17 17.72
C THR A 206 0.02 -9.05 16.21
N ASP A 207 -1.14 -9.07 15.54
CA ASP A 207 -1.25 -8.86 14.10
C ASP A 207 -1.33 -7.36 13.83
N ILE A 208 -0.42 -6.84 13.02
CA ILE A 208 -0.29 -5.41 12.79
C ILE A 208 -1.53 -4.87 12.05
N ARG A 209 -2.09 -5.66 11.14
CA ARG A 209 -3.20 -5.24 10.28
C ARG A 209 -4.54 -5.40 10.97
N GLU A 210 -4.69 -6.46 11.77
CA GLU A 210 -5.93 -6.72 12.50
C GLU A 210 -6.00 -5.99 13.85
N ASP A 211 -4.87 -5.88 14.57
CA ASP A 211 -4.85 -5.39 15.95
C ASP A 211 -4.32 -3.95 16.12
N LEU A 212 -3.47 -3.44 15.22
CA LEU A 212 -2.80 -2.13 15.38
C LEU A 212 -3.28 -1.04 14.41
N SER A 213 -3.54 -1.37 13.14
CA SER A 213 -4.24 -0.58 12.09
C SER A 213 -3.73 -1.03 10.71
N ASN A 214 -4.55 -0.90 9.66
CA ASN A 214 -4.18 -1.22 8.28
C ASN A 214 -3.47 -0.07 7.52
N GLU A 215 -3.10 1.02 8.22
CA GLU A 215 -2.41 2.17 7.64
C GLU A 215 -1.02 1.80 7.13
N SER A 216 -0.90 1.67 5.81
CA SER A 216 0.34 1.27 5.14
C SER A 216 1.50 2.27 5.35
N MET A 217 1.21 3.52 5.75
CA MET A 217 2.21 4.55 6.05
C MET A 217 2.87 4.35 7.42
N LYS A 218 2.10 3.93 8.44
CA LYS A 218 2.63 3.61 9.78
C LYS A 218 3.53 2.38 9.76
N MET A 219 3.24 1.42 8.88
CA MET A 219 4.12 0.27 8.66
C MET A 219 5.48 0.70 8.10
N ILE A 220 5.54 1.68 7.19
CA ILE A 220 6.82 2.22 6.68
C ILE A 220 7.60 2.94 7.78
N VAL A 221 6.91 3.70 8.64
CA VAL A 221 7.54 4.35 9.81
C VAL A 221 8.12 3.31 10.78
N MET A 222 7.36 2.26 11.09
CA MET A 222 7.84 1.15 11.93
C MET A 222 9.07 0.47 11.33
N ILE A 223 9.05 0.15 10.02
CA ILE A 223 10.19 -0.45 9.33
C ILE A 223 11.40 0.47 9.38
N SER A 224 11.24 1.76 9.08
CA SER A 224 12.33 2.74 9.12
C SER A 224 12.99 2.79 10.51
N THR A 225 12.19 2.76 11.58
CA THR A 225 12.71 2.73 12.96
C THR A 225 13.46 1.42 13.24
N ILE A 226 12.93 0.28 12.79
CA ILE A 226 13.61 -1.02 12.92
C ILE A 226 14.95 -1.02 12.17
N GLU A 227 14.99 -0.51 10.94
CA GLU A 227 16.19 -0.42 10.13
C GLU A 227 17.26 0.48 10.78
N ASP A 228 16.84 1.64 11.30
CA ASP A 228 17.72 2.58 11.99
C ASP A 228 18.32 2.00 13.29
N GLU A 229 17.55 1.23 14.06
CA GLU A 229 18.00 0.68 15.34
C GLU A 229 18.78 -0.63 15.20
N THR A 230 18.45 -1.47 14.21
CA THR A 230 19.05 -2.80 14.04
C THR A 230 20.12 -2.83 12.94
N ASN A 231 20.22 -1.77 12.14
CA ASN A 231 21.12 -1.67 10.98
C ASN A 231 20.91 -2.83 9.98
N VAL A 232 19.66 -3.29 9.87
CA VAL A 232 19.16 -4.26 8.88
C VAL A 232 18.36 -3.50 7.83
N THR A 233 18.24 -4.06 6.62
CA THR A 233 17.34 -3.52 5.58
C THR A 233 16.23 -4.53 5.32
N ILE A 234 14.99 -4.08 5.43
CA ILE A 234 13.78 -4.86 5.17
C ILE A 234 13.15 -4.29 3.89
N GLU A 235 13.19 -5.07 2.81
CA GLU A 235 12.65 -4.58 1.53
C GLU A 235 11.12 -4.38 1.63
N ILE A 236 10.60 -3.33 0.99
CA ILE A 236 9.16 -2.98 1.06
C ILE A 236 8.26 -4.15 0.59
N GLN A 237 8.75 -4.96 -0.35
CA GLN A 237 8.06 -6.15 -0.86
C GLN A 237 8.08 -7.33 0.14
N GLU A 238 9.08 -7.38 1.01
CA GLU A 238 9.18 -8.39 2.08
C GLU A 238 8.25 -7.99 3.23
N ALA A 239 8.27 -6.71 3.61
CA ALA A 239 7.40 -6.15 4.64
C ALA A 239 5.90 -6.26 4.34
N SER A 240 5.49 -6.26 3.06
CA SER A 240 4.09 -6.46 2.68
C SER A 240 3.57 -7.87 2.97
N ASN A 241 4.44 -8.82 3.34
CA ASN A 241 4.08 -10.19 3.66
C ASN A 241 4.16 -10.50 5.16
N LEU A 242 4.71 -9.58 5.96
CA LEU A 242 4.81 -9.70 7.40
C LEU A 242 3.50 -9.24 8.04
N MET A 243 2.88 -10.10 8.83
CA MET A 243 1.56 -9.85 9.43
C MET A 243 1.67 -9.61 10.92
N THR A 244 2.58 -10.30 11.60
CA THR A 244 2.73 -10.25 13.06
C THR A 244 4.05 -9.65 13.49
N ILE A 245 4.11 -9.16 14.73
CA ILE A 245 5.36 -8.70 15.34
C ILE A 245 6.43 -9.81 15.34
N ALA A 246 6.04 -11.08 15.51
CA ALA A 246 6.96 -12.21 15.40
C ALA A 246 7.61 -12.32 14.02
N ASP A 247 6.89 -12.00 12.94
CA ASP A 247 7.41 -12.07 11.57
C ASP A 247 8.51 -11.03 11.37
N PHE A 248 8.31 -9.79 11.85
CA PHE A 248 9.33 -8.75 11.83
C PHE A 248 10.55 -9.11 12.68
N VAL A 249 10.34 -9.67 13.88
CA VAL A 249 11.44 -10.13 14.74
C VAL A 249 12.25 -11.25 14.07
N ASN A 250 11.59 -12.18 13.38
CA ASN A 250 12.27 -13.26 12.67
C ASN A 250 13.10 -12.76 11.48
N VAL A 251 12.57 -11.84 10.68
CA VAL A 251 13.32 -11.22 9.57
C VAL A 251 14.57 -10.51 10.07
N VAL A 252 14.44 -9.71 11.15
CA VAL A 252 15.60 -9.01 11.73
C VAL A 252 16.63 -10.01 12.27
N LYS A 253 16.19 -11.08 12.96
CA LYS A 253 17.07 -12.11 13.49
C LYS A 253 17.79 -12.90 12.40
N GLU A 254 17.10 -13.25 11.32
CA GLU A 254 17.71 -13.94 10.17
C GLU A 254 18.84 -13.09 9.57
N ARG A 255 18.61 -11.78 9.41
CA ARG A 255 19.60 -10.83 8.87
C ARG A 255 20.77 -10.58 9.82
N LEU A 256 20.55 -10.68 11.13
CA LEU A 256 21.60 -10.60 12.16
C LEU A 256 22.32 -11.93 12.40
N GLY A 257 21.84 -13.04 11.83
CA GLY A 257 22.38 -14.39 12.04
C GLY A 257 22.07 -14.96 13.43
N GLU A 258 20.99 -14.52 14.06
CA GLU A 258 20.51 -14.96 15.37
C GLU A 258 19.48 -16.10 15.25
N GLU A 259 19.27 -16.87 16.33
CA GLU A 259 18.24 -17.91 16.32
C GLU A 259 16.82 -17.30 16.27
N THR A 260 16.10 -17.63 15.19
CA THR A 260 14.70 -17.25 14.95
C THR A 260 13.77 -17.87 15.98
N ILE A 261 12.66 -17.21 16.27
CA ILE A 261 11.61 -17.70 17.17
C ILE A 261 10.60 -18.56 16.39
N SER A 262 10.22 -19.71 16.95
CA SER A 262 9.27 -20.63 16.32
C SER A 262 7.87 -20.01 16.23
N ALA A 263 7.21 -20.18 15.08
CA ALA A 263 5.87 -19.66 14.77
C ALA A 263 4.74 -20.20 15.68
N ASP A 264 5.00 -21.25 16.47
CA ASP A 264 4.02 -21.92 17.35
C ASP A 264 3.69 -21.17 18.65
N ALA A 265 4.19 -19.95 18.88
CA ALA A 265 3.83 -19.16 20.06
C ALA A 265 2.42 -18.51 19.98
N ALA A 266 1.79 -18.49 18.80
CA ALA A 266 0.58 -17.69 18.56
C ALA A 266 -0.76 -18.44 18.74
N VAL A 267 -0.82 -19.77 18.87
CA VAL A 267 -2.13 -20.45 19.01
C VAL A 267 -2.09 -21.68 19.93
N ALA A 268 -2.75 -21.60 21.09
CA ALA A 268 -3.19 -22.78 21.85
C ALA A 268 -4.65 -22.60 22.30
N SER A 269 -5.62 -23.28 21.66
CA SER A 269 -6.37 -24.47 22.15
C SER A 269 -7.62 -24.60 21.25
N ALA A 270 -8.18 -25.73 20.79
CA ALA A 270 -8.01 -27.19 20.92
C ALA A 270 -8.82 -27.80 19.73
N ALA A 271 -8.72 -29.04 19.23
CA ALA A 271 -8.19 -30.31 19.71
C ALA A 271 -7.99 -31.26 18.49
N GLY A 272 -7.08 -32.26 18.59
CA GLY A 272 -7.19 -33.49 17.79
C GLY A 272 -5.91 -34.08 17.17
N SER A 273 -4.89 -34.34 17.99
CA SER A 273 -3.75 -35.26 17.77
C SER A 273 -3.86 -36.30 16.65
N ALA A 274 -2.82 -36.39 15.81
CA ALA A 274 -1.87 -37.52 15.80
C ALA A 274 -0.61 -37.11 15.01
N GLY A 275 0.55 -37.16 15.67
CA GLY A 275 1.82 -36.81 15.04
C GLY A 275 2.45 -37.98 14.28
N ASP A 276 3.49 -37.68 13.50
CA ASP A 276 4.79 -38.29 13.75
C ASP A 276 5.92 -37.39 13.23
N SER A 277 7.08 -37.54 13.86
CA SER A 277 8.33 -36.89 13.51
C SER A 277 9.12 -37.76 12.52
N ALA A 278 9.90 -37.07 11.68
CA ALA A 278 11.12 -37.53 11.01
C ALA A 278 10.98 -38.58 9.89
N ALA A 279 11.41 -38.22 8.69
CA ALA A 279 12.63 -38.77 8.09
C ALA A 279 12.80 -38.24 6.66
N ALA A 280 14.03 -37.86 6.32
CA ALA A 280 14.46 -37.82 4.93
C ALA A 280 14.28 -39.22 4.33
N GLY A 281 13.36 -39.35 3.39
CA GLY A 281 13.12 -40.53 2.58
C GLY A 281 12.60 -40.07 1.22
N GLU A 282 13.08 -40.68 0.16
CA GLU A 282 12.64 -40.44 -1.22
C GLU A 282 11.12 -40.61 -1.30
N GLU A 283 10.36 -39.51 -1.23
CA GLU A 283 8.92 -39.53 -1.48
C GLU A 283 8.72 -39.81 -2.97
N GLU A 284 8.04 -40.91 -3.27
CA GLU A 284 7.60 -41.17 -4.63
C GLU A 284 6.63 -40.04 -5.03
N LEU A 285 7.02 -39.22 -6.00
CA LEU A 285 6.20 -38.10 -6.47
C LEU A 285 4.81 -38.63 -6.86
N ASP A 286 3.76 -38.05 -6.27
CA ASP A 286 2.39 -38.37 -6.65
C ASP A 286 2.07 -37.87 -8.07
N ASP A 287 0.94 -38.32 -8.62
CA ASP A 287 0.58 -38.01 -10.01
C ASP A 287 0.38 -36.50 -10.24
N ILE A 288 0.01 -35.74 -9.21
CA ILE A 288 -0.13 -34.27 -9.25
C ILE A 288 1.25 -33.62 -9.34
N ALA A 289 2.18 -34.02 -8.46
CA ALA A 289 3.55 -33.53 -8.46
C ALA A 289 4.25 -33.83 -9.79
N LYS A 290 4.09 -35.04 -10.32
CA LYS A 290 4.63 -35.43 -11.64
C LYS A 290 4.09 -34.54 -12.76
N LYS A 291 2.79 -34.21 -12.74
CA LYS A 291 2.16 -33.34 -13.75
C LYS A 291 2.61 -31.89 -13.64
N VAL A 292 2.68 -31.32 -12.44
CA VAL A 292 3.17 -29.95 -12.23
C VAL A 292 4.64 -29.82 -12.64
N ILE A 293 5.47 -30.82 -12.32
CA ILE A 293 6.87 -30.90 -12.78
C ILE A 293 6.95 -30.96 -14.30
N GLN A 294 6.08 -31.73 -14.96
CA GLN A 294 6.04 -31.80 -16.42
C GLN A 294 5.63 -30.46 -17.06
N CYS A 295 4.63 -29.76 -16.51
CA CYS A 295 4.22 -28.43 -16.99
C CYS A 295 5.35 -27.39 -16.82
N ALA A 296 6.09 -27.47 -15.72
CA ALA A 296 7.28 -26.63 -15.51
C ALA A 296 8.38 -26.96 -16.53
N ALA A 297 8.63 -28.25 -16.80
CA ALA A 297 9.60 -28.69 -17.80
C ALA A 297 9.27 -28.15 -19.20
N ASP A 298 8.00 -28.27 -19.60
CA ASP A 298 7.53 -27.84 -20.92
C ASP A 298 7.51 -26.30 -21.05
N GLY A 299 7.07 -25.57 -20.01
CA GLY A 299 7.05 -24.10 -20.00
C GLY A 299 8.44 -23.45 -20.01
N TYR A 300 9.43 -24.09 -19.38
CA TYR A 300 10.81 -23.57 -19.28
C TYR A 300 11.79 -24.20 -20.28
N GLY A 301 11.39 -25.29 -20.95
CA GLY A 301 12.20 -26.00 -21.92
C GLY A 301 13.37 -26.77 -21.30
N VAL A 302 13.21 -27.24 -20.07
CA VAL A 302 14.19 -28.04 -19.31
C VAL A 302 13.73 -29.49 -19.20
N ASP A 303 14.62 -30.41 -18.81
CA ASP A 303 14.25 -31.80 -18.63
C ASP A 303 13.51 -32.00 -17.29
N ALA A 304 12.37 -32.70 -17.29
CA ALA A 304 11.57 -32.97 -16.09
C ALA A 304 12.35 -33.72 -14.99
N SER A 305 13.42 -34.44 -15.35
CA SER A 305 14.29 -35.12 -14.38
C SER A 305 15.26 -34.19 -13.65
N GLU A 306 15.42 -32.94 -14.12
CA GLU A 306 16.23 -31.90 -13.46
C GLU A 306 15.41 -31.04 -12.48
N ILE A 307 14.08 -31.18 -12.50
CA ILE A 307 13.17 -30.45 -11.63
C ILE A 307 12.76 -31.30 -10.44
N THR A 308 12.88 -30.72 -9.25
CA THR A 308 12.43 -31.32 -7.98
C THR A 308 11.37 -30.45 -7.33
N LEU A 309 10.70 -30.94 -6.28
CA LEU A 309 9.76 -30.14 -5.51
C LEU A 309 10.41 -28.90 -4.87
N ALA A 310 11.71 -28.97 -4.55
CA ALA A 310 12.46 -27.87 -3.97
C ALA A 310 13.03 -26.88 -5.00
N THR A 311 12.85 -27.15 -6.30
CA THR A 311 13.36 -26.28 -7.37
C THR A 311 12.62 -24.93 -7.32
N ASP A 312 13.40 -23.85 -7.23
CA ASP A 312 12.91 -22.49 -7.27
C ASP A 312 12.80 -22.02 -8.73
N ILE A 313 11.64 -21.48 -9.10
CA ILE A 313 11.35 -21.13 -10.48
C ILE A 313 12.19 -19.93 -10.95
N ARG A 314 12.48 -18.99 -10.06
CA ARG A 314 13.19 -17.73 -10.38
C ARG A 314 14.69 -17.89 -10.30
N GLU A 315 15.17 -18.70 -9.36
CA GLU A 315 16.59 -18.95 -9.16
C GLU A 315 17.12 -20.11 -10.01
N ASP A 316 16.38 -21.22 -10.13
CA ASP A 316 16.87 -22.45 -10.77
C ASP A 316 16.41 -22.62 -12.23
N LEU A 317 15.27 -22.03 -12.65
CA LEU A 317 14.73 -22.18 -14.01
C LEU A 317 14.95 -20.94 -14.89
N SER A 318 14.26 -19.83 -14.60
CA SER A 318 14.44 -18.54 -15.30
C SER A 318 13.55 -17.45 -14.67
N ASN A 319 14.02 -16.20 -14.69
CA ASN A 319 13.24 -15.04 -14.25
C ASN A 319 12.31 -14.45 -15.34
N GLU A 320 12.18 -15.10 -16.50
CA GLU A 320 11.32 -14.63 -17.59
C GLU A 320 9.83 -14.80 -17.23
N SER A 321 9.18 -13.70 -16.85
CA SER A 321 7.77 -13.68 -16.40
C SER A 321 6.77 -14.26 -17.42
N MET A 322 7.11 -14.27 -18.71
CA MET A 322 6.28 -14.85 -19.76
C MET A 322 6.25 -16.38 -19.72
N LYS A 323 7.34 -17.04 -19.29
CA LYS A 323 7.40 -18.50 -19.15
C LYS A 323 6.64 -19.00 -17.93
N MET A 324 6.62 -18.20 -16.86
CA MET A 324 5.80 -18.49 -15.68
C MET A 324 4.30 -18.51 -16.01
N ILE A 325 3.83 -17.55 -16.83
CA ILE A 325 2.44 -17.52 -17.29
C ILE A 325 2.11 -18.75 -18.14
N VAL A 326 3.02 -19.18 -19.02
CA VAL A 326 2.83 -20.41 -19.83
C VAL A 326 2.72 -21.65 -18.94
N MET A 327 3.64 -21.82 -17.98
CA MET A 327 3.57 -22.92 -17.00
C MET A 327 2.26 -22.92 -16.22
N ILE A 328 1.78 -21.75 -15.77
CA ILE A 328 0.51 -21.64 -15.04
C ILE A 328 -0.65 -22.07 -15.94
N SER A 329 -0.72 -21.57 -17.17
CA SER A 329 -1.78 -21.97 -18.11
C SER A 329 -1.76 -23.47 -18.41
N ASP A 330 -0.58 -24.08 -18.57
CA ASP A 330 -0.46 -25.51 -18.79
C ASP A 330 -0.93 -26.32 -17.56
N ILE A 331 -0.64 -25.84 -16.33
CA ILE A 331 -1.13 -26.44 -15.09
C ILE A 331 -2.66 -26.35 -14.99
N GLU A 332 -3.23 -25.18 -15.30
CA GLU A 332 -4.67 -24.96 -15.27
C GLU A 332 -5.39 -25.88 -16.27
N ASP A 333 -4.86 -26.01 -17.48
CA ASP A 333 -5.43 -26.85 -18.55
C ASP A 333 -5.30 -28.36 -18.26
N GLU A 334 -4.18 -28.83 -17.70
CA GLU A 334 -3.90 -30.26 -17.47
C GLU A 334 -4.50 -30.82 -16.16
N LEU A 335 -4.75 -29.95 -15.19
CA LEU A 335 -5.28 -30.31 -13.86
C LEU A 335 -6.69 -29.77 -13.60
N ASP A 336 -7.28 -29.02 -14.54
CA ASP A 336 -8.62 -28.43 -14.43
C ASP A 336 -8.79 -27.58 -13.16
N VAL A 337 -7.75 -26.81 -12.83
CA VAL A 337 -7.70 -25.88 -11.70
C VAL A 337 -7.56 -24.45 -12.20
N THR A 338 -7.91 -23.48 -11.38
CA THR A 338 -7.64 -22.05 -11.66
C THR A 338 -6.67 -21.56 -10.60
N ILE A 339 -5.58 -20.91 -11.01
CA ILE A 339 -4.60 -20.29 -10.11
C ILE A 339 -4.65 -18.78 -10.39
N GLU A 340 -5.06 -18.00 -9.39
CA GLU A 340 -5.19 -16.56 -9.60
C GLU A 340 -3.80 -15.93 -9.77
N ILE A 341 -3.68 -14.94 -10.67
CA ILE A 341 -2.39 -14.30 -11.00
C ILE A 341 -1.71 -13.70 -9.76
N GLN A 342 -2.50 -13.20 -8.80
CA GLN A 342 -2.00 -12.67 -7.54
C GLN A 342 -1.40 -13.75 -6.63
N GLU A 343 -1.96 -14.96 -6.64
CA GLU A 343 -1.47 -16.10 -5.88
C GLU A 343 -0.24 -16.73 -6.53
N ALA A 344 -0.25 -16.86 -7.86
CA ALA A 344 0.90 -17.38 -8.60
C ALA A 344 2.18 -16.53 -8.43
N SER A 345 2.01 -15.24 -8.12
CA SER A 345 3.12 -14.33 -7.80
C SER A 345 3.83 -14.68 -6.48
N ASN A 346 3.16 -15.43 -5.60
CA ASN A 346 3.65 -15.85 -4.29
C ASN A 346 4.21 -17.27 -4.28
N LEU A 347 4.05 -18.02 -5.37
CA LEU A 347 4.56 -19.38 -5.50
C LEU A 347 5.99 -19.32 -6.06
N MET A 348 6.96 -19.72 -5.24
CA MET A 348 8.38 -19.64 -5.58
C MET A 348 8.91 -20.98 -6.07
N THR A 349 8.43 -22.07 -5.47
CA THR A 349 8.92 -23.42 -5.72
C THR A 349 7.87 -24.31 -6.38
N ILE A 350 8.32 -25.38 -7.02
CA ILE A 350 7.41 -26.40 -7.56
C ILE A 350 6.51 -27.00 -6.45
N ALA A 351 7.02 -27.14 -5.22
CA ALA A 351 6.22 -27.58 -4.07
C ALA A 351 5.03 -26.65 -3.79
N ASP A 352 5.20 -25.33 -3.96
CA ASP A 352 4.14 -24.35 -3.74
C ASP A 352 3.00 -24.52 -4.76
N PHE A 353 3.35 -24.71 -6.03
CA PHE A 353 2.37 -25.00 -7.08
C PHE A 353 1.64 -26.32 -6.81
N VAL A 354 2.37 -27.38 -6.46
CA VAL A 354 1.76 -28.68 -6.13
C VAL A 354 0.81 -28.55 -4.93
N ARG A 355 1.16 -27.76 -3.91
CA ARG A 355 0.30 -27.53 -2.75
C ARG A 355 -0.99 -26.81 -3.13
N VAL A 356 -0.91 -25.69 -3.87
CA VAL A 356 -2.09 -24.93 -4.31
C VAL A 356 -3.02 -25.78 -5.17
N VAL A 357 -2.46 -26.55 -6.09
CA VAL A 357 -3.23 -27.47 -6.93
C VAL A 357 -3.94 -28.52 -6.07
N ARG A 358 -3.27 -29.10 -5.06
CA ARG A 358 -3.86 -30.07 -4.13
C ARG A 358 -4.98 -29.48 -3.27
N GLU A 359 -4.89 -28.21 -2.90
CA GLU A 359 -5.95 -27.54 -2.14
C GLU A 359 -7.22 -27.28 -2.98
N ARG A 360 -7.10 -27.31 -4.32
CA ARG A 360 -8.17 -26.96 -5.26
C ARG A 360 -8.78 -28.13 -6.04
N LEU A 361 -8.16 -29.30 -5.96
CA LEU A 361 -8.69 -30.60 -6.43
C LEU A 361 -9.55 -31.25 -5.35
#